data_AF-A0A7J6UZ49-F1
#
_entry.id   AF-A0A7J6UZ49-F1
#
_cell.length_a   1.000
_cell.length_b   1.000
_cell.length_c   1.000
_cell.angle_alpha   90.00
_cell.angle_beta   90.00
_cell.angle_gamma   90.00
#
_symmetry.space_group_name_H-M   'P 1'
#
loop_
_entity.id
_entity.type
_entity.pdbx_description
1 polymer ?
#
loop_
_entity_poly.entity_id
_entity_poly.type
_entity_poly.pdbx_seq_one_letter_code
_entity_poly.pdbx_strand_id
1 'polypeptide(L)'
;NKGRPEVTKIIVSSSGAMSAVEVAKIALSGIKSGTFIVPCNFEGRMLCLATAGLSPQRSPLMAFVEVVAVGVLRVVGLFFQCNWYGSIAKWSAQKKGT
;
A
#
# COMPACT_ATOMS: atom_id res chain seq x y z
N ASN A 1 12.95 12.60 -7.03
CA ASN A 1 12.92 11.36 -7.84
C ASN A 1 12.85 11.70 -9.33
N LYS A 2 14.00 11.91 -10.02
CA LYS A 2 14.03 12.43 -11.40
C LYS A 2 13.77 11.37 -12.49
N GLY A 3 14.02 10.08 -12.22
CA GLY A 3 13.89 8.99 -13.20
C GLY A 3 12.53 8.29 -13.28
N ARG A 4 11.51 8.78 -12.55
CA ARG A 4 10.21 8.11 -12.51
C ARG A 4 9.37 8.43 -13.77
N PRO A 5 8.77 7.43 -14.45
CA PRO A 5 7.84 7.67 -15.55
C PRO A 5 6.67 8.55 -15.11
N GLU A 6 6.14 9.37 -16.02
CA GLU A 6 5.06 10.32 -15.73
C GLU A 6 3.81 9.64 -15.18
N VAL A 7 3.39 8.53 -15.79
CA VAL A 7 2.25 7.74 -15.31
C VAL A 7 2.44 7.28 -13.86
N THR A 8 3.65 6.88 -13.48
CA THR A 8 3.97 6.47 -12.12
C THR A 8 4.04 7.66 -11.17
N LYS A 9 4.40 8.86 -11.63
CA LYS A 9 4.29 10.09 -10.82
C LYS A 9 2.84 10.43 -10.51
N ILE A 10 1.94 10.27 -11.49
CA ILE A 10 0.49 10.47 -11.31
C ILE A 10 -0.06 9.47 -10.29
N ILE A 11 0.25 8.18 -10.45
CA ILE A 11 -0.18 7.14 -9.49
C ILE A 11 0.36 7.43 -8.09
N VAL A 12 1.64 7.77 -7.95
CA VAL A 12 2.22 8.04 -6.62
C VAL A 12 1.72 9.35 -6.01
N SER A 13 1.32 10.33 -6.82
CA SER A 13 0.68 11.54 -6.27
C SER A 13 -0.65 11.25 -5.58
N SER A 14 -1.31 10.13 -5.92
CA SER A 14 -2.49 9.65 -5.21
C SER A 14 -2.17 8.91 -3.90
N SER A 15 -0.89 8.58 -3.68
CA SER A 15 -0.37 7.86 -2.52
C SER A 15 0.33 8.80 -1.53
N GLY A 16 0.21 8.53 -0.24
CA GLY A 16 0.94 9.25 0.80
C GLY A 16 2.43 8.96 0.73
N ALA A 17 3.22 9.87 0.15
CA ALA A 17 4.67 9.74 0.10
C ALA A 17 5.27 9.86 1.52
N MET A 18 6.15 8.93 1.88
CA MET A 18 6.88 8.95 3.15
C MET A 18 8.35 9.23 2.92
N SER A 19 8.94 9.99 3.85
CA SER A 19 10.36 10.27 3.80
C SER A 19 11.19 9.02 4.14
N ALA A 20 12.35 8.86 3.51
CA ALA A 20 13.23 7.72 3.78
C ALA A 20 13.68 7.67 5.25
N VAL A 21 13.85 8.84 5.89
CA VAL A 21 14.20 8.95 7.32
C VAL A 21 13.10 8.41 8.21
N GLU A 22 11.84 8.69 7.87
CA GLU A 22 10.69 8.21 8.63
C GLU A 22 10.50 6.70 8.47
N VAL A 23 10.66 6.18 7.24
CA VAL A 23 10.70 4.73 6.98
C VAL A 23 11.77 4.06 7.84
N ALA A 24 12.99 4.61 7.87
CA ALA A 24 14.09 4.05 8.66
C ALA A 24 13.79 4.03 10.16
N LYS A 25 13.18 5.11 10.70
CA LYS A 25 12.78 5.18 12.12
C LYS A 25 11.72 4.13 12.46
N ILE A 26 10.69 4.00 11.63
CA ILE A 26 9.60 3.02 11.82
C ILE A 26 10.14 1.60 11.74
N ALA A 27 10.96 1.29 10.73
CA ALA A 27 11.60 -0.01 10.56
C ALA A 27 12.46 -0.37 11.78
N LEU A 28 13.32 0.55 12.24
CA LEU A 28 14.19 0.32 13.40
C LEU A 28 13.38 0.09 14.69
N SER A 29 12.32 0.86 14.91
CA SER A 29 11.41 0.68 16.05
C SER A 29 10.71 -0.68 15.99
N GLY A 30 10.21 -1.07 14.81
CA GLY A 30 9.59 -2.37 14.58
C GLY A 30 10.53 -3.52 14.89
N ILE A 31 11.77 -3.47 14.38
CA ILE A 31 12.81 -4.48 14.66
C ILE A 31 13.09 -4.57 16.17
N LYS A 32 13.25 -3.43 16.86
CA LYS A 32 13.48 -3.40 18.32
C LYS A 32 12.32 -4.00 19.12
N SER A 33 11.08 -3.82 18.65
CA SER A 33 9.89 -4.44 19.25
C SER A 33 9.72 -5.92 18.89
N GLY A 34 10.68 -6.52 18.17
CA GLY A 34 10.62 -7.88 17.68
C GLY A 34 9.57 -8.09 16.59
N THR A 35 9.08 -7.03 15.93
CA THR A 35 7.99 -7.08 14.93
C THR A 35 8.45 -7.61 13.58
N PHE A 36 7.85 -8.72 13.13
CA PHE A 36 8.26 -9.43 11.91
C PHE A 36 7.81 -8.71 10.64
N ILE A 37 6.61 -8.12 10.64
CA ILE A 37 6.10 -7.30 9.54
C ILE A 37 5.92 -5.87 10.02
N VAL A 38 6.73 -4.95 9.49
CA VAL A 38 6.70 -3.53 9.87
C VAL A 38 6.09 -2.72 8.74
N PRO A 39 4.76 -2.51 8.73
CA PRO A 39 4.13 -1.74 7.67
C PRO A 39 4.55 -0.28 7.74
N CYS A 40 5.02 0.25 6.61
CA CYS A 40 5.30 1.67 6.43
C CYS A 40 4.14 2.29 5.66
N ASN A 41 3.69 3.48 6.06
CA ASN A 41 2.50 4.16 5.52
C ASN A 41 1.15 3.47 5.74
N PHE A 42 0.10 4.23 5.45
CA PHE A 42 -1.28 3.74 5.41
C PHE A 42 -1.44 2.60 4.40
N GLU A 43 -0.88 2.74 3.20
CA GLU A 43 -0.93 1.70 2.17
C GLU A 43 -0.19 0.43 2.60
N GLY A 44 0.96 0.55 3.28
CA GLY A 44 1.66 -0.62 3.81
C GLY A 44 0.90 -1.31 4.93
N ARG A 45 0.15 -0.58 5.76
CA ARG A 45 -0.75 -1.18 6.77
C ARG A 45 -1.90 -1.91 6.10
N MET A 46 -2.52 -1.29 5.10
CA MET A 46 -3.58 -1.90 4.31
C MET A 46 -3.08 -3.18 3.61
N LEU A 47 -1.89 -3.13 3.03
CA LEU A 47 -1.26 -4.29 2.39
C LEU A 47 -0.98 -5.39 3.40
N CYS A 48 -0.41 -5.05 4.57
CA CYS A 48 -0.14 -6.00 5.65
C CYS A 48 -1.41 -6.73 6.11
N LEU A 49 -2.50 -6.00 6.30
CA LEU A 49 -3.82 -6.58 6.64
C LEU A 49 -4.38 -7.42 5.50
N ALA A 50 -4.18 -7.00 4.25
CA ALA A 50 -4.62 -7.76 3.08
C ALA A 50 -3.87 -9.10 2.91
N THR A 51 -2.61 -9.16 3.36
CA THR A 51 -1.73 -10.35 3.28
C THR A 51 -1.64 -11.12 4.60
N ALA A 52 -2.48 -10.77 5.59
CA ALA A 52 -2.37 -11.26 6.96
C ALA A 52 -2.44 -12.80 7.09
N GLY A 53 -3.15 -13.48 6.19
CA GLY A 53 -3.35 -14.93 6.22
C GLY A 53 -2.08 -15.79 6.13
N LEU A 54 -0.94 -15.21 5.75
CA LEU A 54 0.37 -15.88 5.71
C LEU A 54 1.39 -15.30 6.71
N SER A 55 0.97 -14.32 7.52
CA SER A 55 1.86 -13.63 8.46
C SER A 55 1.89 -14.29 9.84
N PRO A 56 3.04 -14.30 10.55
CA PRO A 56 3.09 -14.80 11.92
C PRO A 56 2.24 -13.92 12.85
N GLN A 57 1.10 -14.45 13.31
CA GLN A 57 0.19 -13.71 14.17
C GLN A 57 0.53 -13.91 15.65
N ARG A 58 0.60 -12.80 16.40
CA ARG A 58 0.93 -12.77 17.84
C ARG A 58 -0.28 -12.84 18.76
N SER A 59 -1.48 -12.62 18.23
CA SER A 59 -2.71 -12.60 19.02
C SER A 59 -3.90 -13.17 18.25
N PRO A 60 -4.70 -14.06 18.87
CA PRO A 60 -5.90 -14.62 18.22
C PRO A 60 -6.97 -13.56 17.93
N LEU A 61 -7.06 -12.51 18.77
CA LEU A 61 -7.97 -11.38 18.52
C LEU A 61 -7.54 -10.59 17.28
N MET A 62 -6.24 -10.38 17.11
CA MET A 62 -5.70 -9.72 15.93
C MET A 62 -5.91 -10.56 14.67
N ALA A 63 -5.77 -11.89 14.77
CA ALA A 63 -6.09 -12.82 13.69
C ALA A 63 -7.54 -12.68 13.22
N PHE A 64 -8.49 -12.60 14.17
CA PHE A 64 -9.90 -12.42 13.86
C PHE A 64 -10.17 -11.09 13.15
N VAL A 65 -9.61 -9.99 13.67
CA VAL A 65 -9.73 -8.66 13.05
C VAL A 65 -9.17 -8.65 11.64
N GLU A 66 -8.02 -9.27 11.42
CA GLU A 66 -7.41 -9.40 10.09
C GLU A 66 -8.29 -10.17 9.11
N VAL A 67 -8.85 -11.30 9.54
CA VAL A 67 -9.75 -12.14 8.71
C VAL A 67 -11.04 -11.41 8.36
N VAL A 68 -11.60 -10.60 9.26
CA VAL A 68 -12.81 -9.81 8.94
C VAL A 68 -12.45 -8.60 8.07
N ALA A 69 -11.35 -7.92 8.36
CA ALA A 69 -10.93 -6.72 7.66
C ALA A 69 -10.47 -6.99 6.22
N VAL A 70 -9.88 -8.16 5.93
CA VAL A 70 -9.34 -8.49 4.59
C VAL A 70 -10.41 -8.38 3.49
N GLY A 71 -11.65 -8.79 3.78
CA GLY A 71 -12.77 -8.71 2.83
C GLY A 71 -13.11 -7.26 2.48
N VAL A 72 -13.19 -6.39 3.49
CA VAL A 72 -13.47 -4.96 3.30
C VAL A 72 -12.31 -4.28 2.57
N LEU A 73 -11.07 -4.54 2.99
CA LEU A 73 -9.89 -3.97 2.34
C LEU A 73 -9.74 -4.43 0.89
N ARG A 74 -10.16 -5.66 0.57
CA ARG A 74 -10.18 -6.16 -0.81
C ARG A 74 -11.13 -5.35 -1.68
N VAL A 75 -12.33 -5.04 -1.19
CA VAL A 75 -13.31 -4.21 -1.91
C VAL A 75 -12.78 -2.79 -2.11
N VAL A 76 -12.20 -2.17 -1.06
CA VAL A 76 -11.57 -0.85 -1.16
C VAL A 76 -10.43 -0.88 -2.19
N GLY A 77 -9.59 -1.91 -2.19
CA GLY A 77 -8.51 -2.10 -3.15
C GLY A 77 -8.99 -2.17 -4.60
N LEU A 78 -10.15 -2.80 -4.86
CA LEU A 78 -10.74 -2.83 -6.21
C LEU A 78 -11.13 -1.43 -6.69
N PHE A 79 -11.68 -0.57 -5.82
CA PHE A 79 -11.98 0.83 -6.19
C PHE A 79 -10.72 1.63 -6.53
N PHE A 80 -9.66 1.49 -5.74
CA PHE A 80 -8.35 2.09 -6.05
C PHE A 80 -7.82 1.61 -7.39
N GLN A 81 -7.90 0.31 -7.65
CA GLN A 81 -7.45 -0.29 -8.90
C GLN A 81 -8.27 0.20 -10.10
N CYS A 82 -9.59 0.34 -9.97
CA CYS A 82 -10.44 0.95 -11.00
C CYS A 82 -10.03 2.40 -11.31
N ASN A 83 -9.74 3.20 -10.27
CA ASN A 83 -9.30 4.59 -10.45
C ASN A 83 -7.93 4.67 -11.15
N TRP A 84 -6.99 3.79 -10.77
CA TRP A 84 -5.69 3.71 -11.43
C TRP A 84 -5.78 3.26 -12.88
N TYR A 85 -6.59 2.24 -13.19
CA TYR A 85 -6.83 1.83 -14.58
C TYR A 85 -7.46 2.95 -15.40
N GLY A 86 -8.41 3.71 -14.84
CA GLY A 86 -8.98 4.88 -15.49
C GLY A 86 -7.93 5.96 -15.79
N SER A 87 -7.03 6.22 -14.84
CA SER A 87 -5.92 7.17 -15.01
C SER A 87 -4.92 6.72 -16.08
N ILE A 88 -4.60 5.43 -16.11
CA ILE A 88 -3.72 4.82 -17.13
C ILE A 88 -4.39 4.87 -18.52
N ALA A 89 -5.69 4.57 -18.61
CA ALA A 89 -6.43 4.62 -19.87
C ALA A 89 -6.47 6.05 -20.43
N LYS A 90 -6.72 7.05 -19.59
CA LYS A 90 -6.67 8.48 -19.98
C LYS A 90 -5.29 8.88 -20.47
N TRP A 91 -4.23 8.54 -19.72
CA TRP A 91 -2.85 8.82 -20.12
C TRP A 91 -2.49 8.13 -21.44
N SER A 92 -2.91 6.86 -21.63
CA SER A 92 -2.66 6.13 -22.87
C SER A 92 -3.41 6.72 -24.07
N ALA A 93 -4.64 7.23 -23.87
CA ALA A 93 -5.42 7.87 -24.93
C ALA A 93 -4.78 9.21 -25.35
N GLN A 94 -4.35 10.02 -24.39
CA GLN A 94 -3.65 11.29 -24.66
C GLN A 94 -2.36 11.08 -25.45
N LYS A 95 -1.60 10.01 -25.16
CA LYS A 95 -0.34 9.71 -25.86
C LYS A 95 -0.52 9.10 -27.26
N LYS A 96 -1.69 8.51 -27.55
CA LYS A 96 -2.04 7.97 -28.89
C LYS A 96 -2.70 9.01 -29.81
N GLY A 97 -3.24 10.09 -29.25
CA GLY A 97 -3.88 11.19 -30.00
C GLY A 97 -2.93 12.32 -30.43
N THR A 98 -1.66 12.23 -30.05
CA THR A 98 -0.50 12.98 -30.57
C THR A 98 0.34 12.08 -31.45
#